data_AF-A0AAN9EGE1-F1
#
_entry.id   AF-A0AAN9EGE1-F1
#
_cell.length_a   1.000
_cell.length_b   1.000
_cell.length_c   1.000
_cell.angle_alpha   90.00
_cell.angle_beta   90.00
_cell.angle_gamma   90.00
#
_symmetry.space_group_name_H-M   'P 1'
#
loop_
_entity.id
_entity.type
_entity.pdbx_description
1 polymer ?
#
loop_
_entity_poly.entity_id
_entity_poly.type
_entity_poly.pdbx_seq_one_letter_code
_entity_poly.pdbx_strand_id
1 'polypeptide(L)'
;MASFSTFHYFIPLTFLILFLKTQALDPFSSFSFKGFEKDPKFESSLGLYGNAKVLNDGSEVLLNGSGKIMSKKPIKLVEGKSKEAVSFSTYFAFSISLDDADGMAFVMVPSGFEGEVFDNSSSTFGLREKGFKVIGVKFSASKDGNNGGSAFCIVSINVGNSVIAKTRNDSSVNVGLRSGEKLHAWIDYEASSRRLEVRLSQYGNSRPSDALLWHTINFSNVWDAKEMFVGFSPVKDVSSQACSLYSWSFIVRQFPHWMHSEPLDPKVIAKKDTIETSTVKPRSDCLLRVLAAMIFGAGCGALTAFVMLYVWTIFGNRRPVVPEEYVMQPVDFEYKKVNIVVDKATKDAQE
;
A
#
# COMPACT_ATOMS: atom_id res chain seq x y z
N MET A 1 -13.61 30.21 40.94
CA MET A 1 -13.84 28.90 40.28
C MET A 1 -13.15 28.94 38.93
N ALA A 2 -12.03 28.23 38.79
CA ALA A 2 -11.33 28.14 37.51
C ALA A 2 -11.97 27.01 36.69
N SER A 3 -12.59 27.36 35.56
CA SER A 3 -13.17 26.41 34.61
C SER A 3 -12.03 25.77 33.81
N PHE A 4 -11.69 24.51 34.10
CA PHE A 4 -10.70 23.77 33.33
C PHE A 4 -11.28 23.41 31.95
N SER A 5 -10.74 24.05 30.91
CA SER A 5 -11.05 23.80 29.50
C SER A 5 -10.39 22.50 29.03
N THR A 6 -10.94 21.35 29.44
CA THR A 6 -10.44 20.02 29.07
C THR A 6 -10.80 19.60 27.64
N PHE A 7 -11.77 20.25 26.99
CA PHE A 7 -12.30 19.84 25.69
C PHE A 7 -11.35 20.04 24.50
N HIS A 8 -10.44 21.02 24.54
CA HIS A 8 -9.56 21.32 23.39
C HIS A 8 -8.44 20.28 23.17
N TYR A 9 -8.10 19.47 24.18
CA TYR A 9 -7.05 18.44 24.07
C TYR A 9 -7.58 17.09 23.57
N PHE A 10 -8.89 16.83 23.66
CA PHE A 10 -9.48 15.57 23.20
C PHE A 10 -9.62 15.50 21.68
N ILE A 11 -9.88 16.62 21.01
CA ILE A 11 -10.02 16.68 19.54
C ILE A 11 -8.73 16.23 18.83
N PRO A 12 -7.55 16.83 19.07
CA PRO A 12 -6.32 16.38 18.40
C PRO A 12 -5.94 14.95 18.78
N LEU A 13 -6.22 14.52 20.02
CA LEU A 13 -6.00 13.14 20.45
C LEU A 13 -6.90 12.16 19.69
N THR A 14 -8.18 12.48 19.48
CA THR A 14 -9.08 11.64 18.68
C THR A 14 -8.67 11.57 17.21
N PHE A 15 -8.25 12.69 16.61
CA PHE A 15 -7.70 12.69 15.24
C PHE A 15 -6.41 11.88 15.15
N LEU A 16 -5.52 11.98 16.14
CA LEU A 16 -4.30 11.19 16.21
C LEU A 16 -4.60 9.70 16.37
N ILE A 17 -5.57 9.32 17.21
CA ILE A 17 -6.00 7.93 17.37
C ILE A 17 -6.63 7.39 16.08
N LEU A 18 -7.47 8.19 15.40
CA LEU A 18 -8.04 7.82 14.10
C LEU A 18 -6.96 7.67 13.04
N PHE A 19 -6.00 8.59 12.99
CA PHE A 19 -4.86 8.54 12.07
C PHE A 19 -3.98 7.31 12.32
N LEU A 20 -3.62 7.04 13.57
CA LEU A 20 -2.89 5.84 13.98
C LEU A 20 -3.67 4.57 13.64
N LYS A 21 -5.01 4.57 13.77
CA LYS A 21 -5.87 3.43 13.41
C LYS A 21 -5.96 3.23 11.90
N THR A 22 -5.95 4.30 11.10
CA THR A 22 -5.88 4.22 9.63
C THR A 22 -4.51 3.75 9.14
N GLN A 23 -3.43 4.09 9.85
CA GLN A 23 -2.08 3.60 9.54
C GLN A 23 -1.83 2.17 10.05
N ALA A 24 -2.58 1.71 11.07
CA ALA A 24 -2.50 0.35 11.61
C ALA A 24 -3.29 -0.70 10.80
N LEU A 25 -3.84 -0.34 9.65
CA LEU A 25 -4.34 -1.31 8.67
C LEU A 25 -3.16 -1.87 7.88
N ASP A 26 -2.37 -2.72 8.55
CA ASP A 26 -1.33 -3.48 7.88
C ASP A 26 -1.98 -4.42 6.85
N PRO A 27 -1.45 -4.49 5.62
CA PRO A 27 -1.91 -5.47 4.65
C PRO A 27 -1.64 -6.88 5.19
N PHE A 28 -2.64 -7.77 5.10
CA PHE A 28 -2.53 -9.15 5.59
C PHE A 28 -1.48 -9.95 4.82
N SER A 29 -1.38 -9.66 3.53
CA SER A 29 -0.37 -10.21 2.64
C SER A 29 -0.02 -9.14 1.62
N SER A 30 1.28 -8.91 1.46
CA SER A 30 1.77 -8.02 0.42
C SER A 30 3.16 -8.40 -0.02
N PHE A 31 3.44 -8.20 -1.31
CA PHE A 31 4.78 -8.15 -1.84
C PHE A 31 4.88 -7.04 -2.90
N SER A 32 6.08 -6.54 -3.13
CA SER A 32 6.33 -5.50 -4.12
C SER A 32 7.75 -5.60 -4.63
N PHE A 33 7.88 -5.91 -5.90
CA PHE A 33 9.13 -6.07 -6.61
C PHE A 33 9.25 -4.97 -7.67
N LYS A 34 10.21 -4.06 -7.51
CA LYS A 34 10.60 -3.09 -8.56
C LYS A 34 11.58 -3.70 -9.57
N GLY A 35 12.10 -4.87 -9.23
CA GLY A 35 12.93 -5.81 -9.99
C GLY A 35 12.95 -7.11 -9.20
N PHE A 36 13.30 -8.23 -9.83
CA PHE A 36 13.10 -9.57 -9.31
C PHE A 36 14.33 -10.13 -8.60
N GLU A 37 15.49 -10.21 -9.26
CA GLU A 37 16.67 -10.89 -8.67
C GLU A 37 17.37 -10.07 -7.56
N LYS A 38 17.24 -8.75 -7.60
CA LYS A 38 17.89 -7.86 -6.63
C LYS A 38 17.22 -7.85 -5.26
N ASP A 39 15.99 -8.39 -5.15
CA ASP A 39 15.25 -8.43 -3.90
C ASP A 39 15.40 -9.81 -3.22
N PRO A 40 15.98 -9.91 -2.01
CA PRO A 40 16.13 -11.18 -1.31
C PRO A 40 14.80 -11.87 -1.00
N LYS A 41 13.67 -11.15 -1.05
CA LYS A 41 12.33 -11.70 -0.85
C LYS A 41 11.75 -12.34 -2.11
N PHE A 42 12.34 -12.14 -3.28
CA PHE A 42 11.83 -12.68 -4.54
C PHE A 42 11.74 -14.20 -4.49
N GLU A 43 12.85 -14.86 -4.19
CA GLU A 43 12.90 -16.33 -4.11
C GLU A 43 12.06 -16.92 -2.98
N SER A 44 11.75 -16.17 -1.93
CA SER A 44 10.87 -16.66 -0.86
C SER A 44 9.38 -16.41 -1.12
N SER A 45 9.05 -15.50 -2.04
CA SER A 45 7.67 -15.05 -2.31
C SER A 45 7.13 -15.57 -3.63
N LEU A 46 7.96 -15.64 -4.67
CA LEU A 46 7.59 -15.98 -6.04
C LEU A 46 8.40 -17.18 -6.54
N GLY A 47 7.79 -17.95 -7.44
CA GLY A 47 8.39 -19.08 -8.12
C GLY A 47 8.25 -18.92 -9.63
N LEU A 48 9.30 -19.30 -10.34
CA LEU A 48 9.33 -19.38 -11.81
C LEU A 48 9.09 -20.83 -12.23
N TYR A 49 8.22 -21.02 -13.21
CA TYR A 49 7.81 -22.32 -13.72
C TYR A 49 7.93 -22.34 -15.25
N GLY A 50 8.06 -23.53 -15.84
CA GLY A 50 8.26 -23.69 -17.27
C GLY A 50 9.49 -22.94 -17.77
N ASN A 51 9.32 -22.25 -18.90
CA ASN A 51 10.39 -21.49 -19.55
C ASN A 51 10.55 -20.06 -19.03
N ALA A 52 9.99 -19.71 -17.87
CA ALA A 52 10.14 -18.37 -17.31
C ALA A 52 11.57 -18.15 -16.83
N LYS A 53 12.16 -17.02 -17.20
CA LYS A 53 13.54 -16.70 -16.87
C LYS A 53 13.67 -15.25 -16.48
N VAL A 54 14.54 -14.98 -15.51
CA VAL A 54 14.93 -13.63 -15.16
C VAL A 54 16.05 -13.18 -16.11
N LEU A 55 15.96 -11.97 -16.63
CA LEU A 55 16.92 -11.37 -17.55
C LEU A 55 17.41 -10.02 -17.03
N ASN A 56 18.45 -9.50 -17.69
CA ASN A 56 18.94 -8.15 -17.47
C ASN A 56 19.24 -7.84 -16.00
N ASP A 57 20.02 -8.73 -15.36
CA ASP A 57 20.46 -8.60 -13.97
C ASP A 57 19.28 -8.42 -12.99
N GLY A 58 18.21 -9.20 -13.18
CA GLY A 58 17.02 -9.12 -12.33
C GLY A 58 15.99 -8.06 -12.67
N SER A 59 16.18 -7.28 -13.75
CA SER A 59 15.27 -6.17 -14.05
C SER A 59 14.00 -6.57 -14.79
N GLU A 60 13.93 -7.78 -15.34
CA GLU A 60 12.72 -8.32 -15.95
C GLU A 60 12.62 -9.84 -15.83
N VAL A 61 11.38 -10.35 -15.88
CA VAL A 61 11.05 -11.76 -16.04
C VAL A 61 10.45 -11.95 -17.43
N LEU A 62 11.12 -12.77 -18.22
CA LEU A 62 10.66 -13.20 -19.53
C LEU A 62 9.68 -14.37 -19.38
N LEU A 63 8.46 -14.19 -19.88
CA LEU A 63 7.41 -15.20 -19.95
C LEU A 63 7.27 -15.67 -21.41
N ASN A 64 7.86 -16.83 -21.72
CA ASN A 64 7.87 -17.38 -23.07
C ASN A 64 7.29 -18.81 -23.08
N GLY A 65 6.41 -19.12 -24.03
CA GLY A 65 5.83 -20.46 -24.18
C GLY A 65 5.08 -20.93 -22.92
N SER A 66 5.65 -21.89 -22.19
CA SER A 66 5.09 -22.39 -20.92
C SER A 66 5.57 -21.62 -19.68
N GLY A 67 6.36 -20.54 -19.85
CA GLY A 67 6.97 -19.80 -18.74
C GLY A 67 5.96 -19.03 -17.90
N LYS A 68 5.84 -19.37 -16.61
CA LYS A 68 4.93 -18.70 -15.66
C LYS A 68 5.68 -18.20 -14.44
N ILE A 69 5.14 -17.15 -13.81
CA ILE A 69 5.60 -16.67 -12.51
C ILE A 69 4.41 -16.67 -11.55
N MET A 70 4.52 -17.40 -10.43
CA MET A 70 3.43 -17.58 -9.47
C MET A 70 3.90 -17.25 -8.05
N SER A 71 2.98 -16.89 -7.17
CA SER A 71 3.27 -16.80 -5.74
C SER A 71 3.60 -18.18 -5.18
N LYS A 72 4.59 -18.27 -4.28
CA LYS A 72 4.94 -19.53 -3.58
C LYS A 72 3.99 -19.84 -2.43
N LYS A 73 3.33 -18.82 -1.89
CA LYS A 73 2.31 -18.94 -0.84
C LYS A 73 0.96 -18.52 -1.41
N PRO A 74 -0.13 -19.22 -1.05
CA PRO A 74 -1.45 -18.79 -1.44
C PRO A 74 -1.89 -17.58 -0.60
N ILE A 75 -2.76 -16.79 -1.19
CA ILE A 75 -3.46 -15.67 -0.58
C ILE A 75 -4.82 -16.15 -0.08
N LYS A 76 -5.12 -15.84 1.17
CA LYS A 76 -6.44 -16.09 1.76
C LYS A 76 -7.40 -15.00 1.30
N LEU A 77 -8.43 -15.37 0.55
CA LEU A 77 -9.48 -14.44 0.11
C LEU A 77 -10.64 -14.31 1.10
N VAL A 78 -10.72 -15.24 2.05
CA VAL A 78 -11.73 -15.24 3.11
C VAL A 78 -11.03 -15.58 4.42
N GLU A 79 -11.13 -14.71 5.41
CA GLU A 79 -10.50 -14.91 6.72
C GLU A 79 -11.50 -14.72 7.88
N GLY A 80 -11.24 -15.42 8.99
CA GLY A 80 -12.03 -15.34 10.22
C GLY A 80 -13.27 -16.24 10.29
N LYS A 81 -13.85 -16.34 11.49
CA LYS A 81 -15.11 -17.09 11.75
C LYS A 81 -16.33 -16.44 11.07
N SER A 82 -16.22 -15.17 10.66
CA SER A 82 -17.28 -14.35 10.05
C SER A 82 -17.32 -14.39 8.52
N LYS A 83 -16.43 -15.13 7.83
CA LYS A 83 -16.32 -15.14 6.35
C LYS A 83 -16.17 -13.71 5.78
N GLU A 84 -15.23 -12.94 6.33
CA GLU A 84 -15.00 -11.58 5.83
C GLU A 84 -14.27 -11.66 4.49
N ALA A 85 -14.88 -11.05 3.46
CA ALA A 85 -14.29 -10.99 2.12
C ALA A 85 -13.20 -9.92 2.10
N VAL A 86 -12.05 -10.25 1.51
CA VAL A 86 -10.92 -9.32 1.43
C VAL A 86 -10.89 -8.59 0.09
N SER A 87 -10.52 -7.31 0.13
CA SER A 87 -10.20 -6.53 -1.07
C SER A 87 -8.73 -6.76 -1.43
N PHE A 88 -8.40 -6.72 -2.72
CA PHE A 88 -7.00 -6.78 -3.16
C PHE A 88 -6.72 -5.78 -4.27
N SER A 89 -5.47 -5.39 -4.38
CA SER A 89 -4.97 -4.57 -5.47
C SER A 89 -3.64 -5.13 -5.96
N THR A 90 -3.49 -5.20 -7.27
CA THR A 90 -2.22 -5.53 -7.89
C THR A 90 -1.86 -4.51 -8.94
N TYR A 91 -0.59 -4.19 -8.99
CA TYR A 91 0.01 -3.28 -9.95
C TYR A 91 1.26 -3.91 -10.54
N PHE A 92 1.42 -3.80 -11.85
CA PHE A 92 2.56 -4.36 -12.55
C PHE A 92 2.88 -3.55 -13.81
N ALA A 93 4.16 -3.57 -14.18
CA ALA A 93 4.66 -3.01 -15.43
C ALA A 93 5.15 -4.13 -16.33
N PHE A 94 4.79 -4.08 -17.60
CA PHE A 94 5.01 -5.15 -18.56
C PHE A 94 5.16 -4.64 -19.99
N SER A 95 5.63 -5.47 -20.90
CA SER A 95 5.58 -5.24 -22.34
C SER A 95 5.14 -6.52 -23.05
N ILE A 96 4.44 -6.34 -24.17
CA ILE A 96 3.96 -7.40 -25.05
C ILE A 96 4.33 -7.05 -26.47
N SER A 97 4.67 -8.06 -27.27
CA SER A 97 4.91 -7.91 -28.69
C SER A 97 3.62 -7.57 -29.44
N LEU A 98 3.74 -6.82 -30.54
CA LEU A 98 2.61 -6.42 -31.36
C LEU A 98 2.16 -7.51 -32.35
N ASP A 99 2.98 -8.54 -32.57
CA ASP A 99 2.74 -9.57 -33.56
C ASP A 99 1.87 -10.71 -32.98
N ASP A 100 0.95 -11.23 -33.79
CA ASP A 100 0.22 -12.50 -33.61
C ASP A 100 -0.69 -12.71 -32.38
N ALA A 101 -1.35 -11.65 -31.90
CA ALA A 101 -2.36 -11.75 -30.82
C ALA A 101 -1.80 -12.31 -29.49
N ASP A 102 -0.48 -12.23 -29.34
CA ASP A 102 0.21 -12.65 -28.15
C ASP A 102 -0.07 -11.73 -26.97
N GLY A 103 0.12 -12.29 -25.79
CA GLY A 103 -0.18 -11.58 -24.56
C GLY A 103 0.16 -12.36 -23.31
N MET A 104 -0.20 -11.75 -22.19
CA MET A 104 -0.06 -12.33 -20.87
C MET A 104 -1.36 -12.16 -20.11
N ALA A 105 -1.59 -13.05 -19.15
CA ALA A 105 -2.72 -12.99 -18.25
C ALA A 105 -2.23 -12.94 -16.81
N PHE A 106 -2.77 -12.00 -16.03
CA PHE A 106 -2.79 -12.14 -14.59
C PHE A 106 -3.78 -13.25 -14.24
N VAL A 107 -3.40 -14.19 -13.39
CA VAL A 107 -4.23 -15.34 -13.04
C VAL A 107 -4.34 -15.51 -11.52
N MET A 108 -5.53 -15.93 -11.08
CA MET A 108 -5.80 -16.36 -9.72
C MET A 108 -6.29 -17.82 -9.76
N VAL A 109 -5.51 -18.70 -9.14
CA VAL A 109 -5.70 -20.16 -9.17
C VAL A 109 -6.09 -20.64 -7.78
N PRO A 110 -7.23 -21.32 -7.61
CA PRO A 110 -7.60 -21.88 -6.31
C PRO A 110 -6.57 -22.92 -5.83
N SER A 111 -6.32 -22.97 -4.52
CA SER A 111 -5.48 -24.04 -3.95
C SER A 111 -6.13 -25.41 -4.18
N GLY A 112 -5.29 -26.42 -4.44
CA GLY A 112 -5.67 -27.77 -4.89
C GLY A 112 -5.64 -27.95 -6.41
N PHE A 113 -5.49 -26.87 -7.18
CA PHE A 113 -5.38 -26.89 -8.64
C PHE A 113 -4.00 -26.42 -9.13
N GLU A 114 -3.01 -26.33 -8.22
CA GLU A 114 -1.67 -25.84 -8.55
C GLU A 114 -0.98 -26.74 -9.58
N GLY A 115 -1.10 -28.06 -9.43
CA GLY A 115 -0.48 -29.03 -10.33
C GLY A 115 -0.99 -28.95 -11.77
N GLU A 116 -2.20 -28.44 -12.00
CA GLU A 116 -2.78 -28.33 -13.34
C GLU A 116 -2.38 -27.03 -14.05
N VAL A 117 -2.04 -25.98 -13.27
CA VAL A 117 -1.67 -24.67 -13.79
C VAL A 117 -0.16 -24.43 -13.77
N PHE A 118 0.56 -25.02 -12.81
CA PHE A 118 2.00 -24.83 -12.63
C PHE A 118 2.81 -25.85 -13.43
N ASP A 119 2.19 -26.92 -13.93
CA ASP A 119 2.88 -27.94 -14.70
C ASP A 119 3.31 -27.43 -16.10
N ASN A 120 4.47 -27.91 -16.52
CA ASN A 120 5.15 -27.49 -17.74
C ASN A 120 4.41 -27.90 -19.03
N SER A 121 3.44 -28.81 -18.91
CA SER A 121 2.64 -29.36 -20.02
C SER A 121 1.48 -28.45 -20.45
N SER A 122 0.99 -27.60 -19.54
CA SER A 122 -0.16 -26.71 -19.77
C SER A 122 0.29 -25.43 -20.48
N SER A 123 0.32 -25.52 -21.81
CA SER A 123 0.89 -24.48 -22.69
C SER A 123 0.08 -23.19 -22.79
N THR A 124 -0.96 -22.97 -21.98
CA THR A 124 -1.80 -21.78 -22.10
C THR A 124 -2.59 -21.45 -20.84
N PHE A 125 -2.87 -20.17 -20.67
CA PHE A 125 -4.16 -19.74 -20.11
C PHE A 125 -5.28 -20.10 -21.11
N GLY A 126 -5.46 -21.40 -21.33
CA GLY A 126 -6.48 -22.00 -22.17
C GLY A 126 -7.66 -22.31 -21.28
N LEU A 127 -8.41 -21.28 -20.92
CA LEU A 127 -9.68 -21.31 -20.18
C LEU A 127 -10.75 -22.26 -20.75
N ARG A 128 -10.43 -23.07 -21.77
CA ARG A 128 -11.42 -23.65 -22.66
C ARG A 128 -11.63 -25.14 -22.57
N GLU A 129 -10.91 -25.90 -21.74
CA GLU A 129 -11.06 -27.36 -21.84
C GLU A 129 -11.55 -28.12 -20.62
N LYS A 130 -11.55 -27.59 -19.38
CA LYS A 130 -12.12 -28.35 -18.26
C LYS A 130 -12.72 -27.48 -17.14
N GLY A 131 -13.74 -26.69 -17.44
CA GLY A 131 -14.65 -26.13 -16.41
C GLY A 131 -13.96 -25.41 -15.23
N PHE A 132 -12.77 -24.85 -15.46
CA PHE A 132 -11.90 -24.42 -14.38
C PHE A 132 -12.41 -23.11 -13.78
N LYS A 133 -12.49 -23.10 -12.46
CA LYS A 133 -12.83 -21.93 -11.66
C LYS A 133 -11.60 -21.01 -11.53
N VAL A 134 -10.98 -20.59 -12.64
CA VAL A 134 -9.83 -19.66 -12.63
C VAL A 134 -10.33 -18.28 -12.99
N ILE A 135 -9.78 -17.26 -12.33
CA ILE A 135 -9.95 -15.87 -12.76
C ILE A 135 -8.69 -15.44 -13.45
N GLY A 136 -8.83 -14.77 -14.60
CA GLY A 136 -7.69 -14.06 -15.14
C GLY A 136 -8.05 -12.89 -16.01
N VAL A 137 -7.12 -11.95 -16.01
CA VAL A 137 -7.19 -10.72 -16.79
C VAL A 137 -6.14 -10.81 -17.88
N LYS A 138 -6.57 -11.05 -19.12
CA LYS A 138 -5.70 -11.15 -20.32
C LYS A 138 -5.44 -9.76 -20.86
N PHE A 139 -4.19 -9.51 -21.23
CA PHE A 139 -3.70 -8.36 -21.97
C PHE A 139 -3.04 -8.90 -23.23
N SER A 140 -3.57 -8.57 -24.40
CA SER A 140 -2.99 -8.95 -25.69
C SER A 140 -2.90 -7.75 -26.62
N ALA A 141 -1.91 -7.74 -27.49
CA ALA A 141 -1.78 -6.74 -28.52
C ALA A 141 -2.41 -7.24 -29.82
N SER A 142 -3.01 -6.34 -30.58
CA SER A 142 -3.45 -6.65 -31.93
C SER A 142 -3.21 -5.45 -32.82
N LYS A 143 -2.99 -5.73 -34.11
CA LYS A 143 -2.78 -4.74 -35.16
C LYS A 143 -3.98 -4.78 -36.09
N ASP A 144 -4.51 -3.61 -36.43
CA ASP A 144 -5.56 -3.55 -37.45
C ASP A 144 -4.98 -3.97 -38.82
N GLY A 145 -5.59 -4.98 -39.43
CA GLY A 145 -5.12 -5.60 -40.66
C GLY A 145 -5.33 -4.73 -41.91
N ASN A 146 -6.14 -3.67 -41.84
CA ASN A 146 -6.65 -3.03 -43.05
C ASN A 146 -6.01 -1.69 -43.46
N ASN A 147 -4.97 -1.19 -42.80
CA ASN A 147 -4.05 -0.14 -43.31
C ASN A 147 -3.10 0.34 -42.19
N GLY A 148 -1.97 -0.35 -41.98
CA GLY A 148 -0.69 0.22 -41.51
C GLY A 148 -0.58 1.14 -40.28
N GLY A 149 -1.60 1.37 -39.45
CA GLY A 149 -1.59 2.50 -38.50
C GLY A 149 -1.78 2.23 -37.01
N SER A 150 -2.81 1.45 -36.64
CA SER A 150 -3.26 1.34 -35.25
C SER A 150 -2.96 -0.02 -34.62
N ALA A 151 -2.06 -0.02 -33.65
CA ALA A 151 -1.93 -1.06 -32.63
C ALA A 151 -2.94 -0.78 -31.53
N PHE A 152 -3.54 -1.79 -30.91
CA PHE A 152 -4.40 -1.60 -29.74
C PHE A 152 -4.22 -2.74 -28.74
N CYS A 153 -4.47 -2.45 -27.46
CA CYS A 153 -4.46 -3.45 -26.40
C CYS A 153 -5.87 -3.97 -26.17
N ILE A 154 -6.05 -5.28 -26.29
CA ILE A 154 -7.28 -5.96 -25.91
C ILE A 154 -7.12 -6.43 -24.46
N VAL A 155 -8.05 -6.02 -23.60
CA VAL A 155 -8.08 -6.45 -22.20
C VAL A 155 -9.35 -7.27 -21.97
N SER A 156 -9.22 -8.48 -21.44
CA SER A 156 -10.38 -9.32 -21.11
C SER A 156 -10.30 -9.89 -19.71
N ILE A 157 -11.44 -9.89 -19.03
CA ILE A 157 -11.65 -10.54 -17.73
C ILE A 157 -12.35 -11.87 -17.99
N ASN A 158 -11.76 -12.94 -17.50
CA ASN A 158 -12.30 -14.28 -17.58
C ASN A 158 -12.57 -14.79 -16.16
N VAL A 159 -13.79 -15.26 -15.91
CA VAL A 159 -14.23 -15.79 -14.61
C VAL A 159 -14.97 -17.10 -14.87
N GLY A 160 -14.28 -18.22 -14.71
CA GLY A 160 -14.82 -19.53 -15.11
C GLY A 160 -15.24 -19.52 -16.58
N ASN A 161 -16.52 -19.81 -16.85
CA ASN A 161 -17.07 -19.83 -18.21
C ASN A 161 -17.51 -18.45 -18.73
N SER A 162 -17.47 -17.39 -17.90
CA SER A 162 -17.86 -16.04 -18.30
C SER A 162 -16.64 -15.26 -18.80
N VAL A 163 -16.72 -14.71 -20.00
CA VAL A 163 -15.68 -13.89 -20.61
C VAL A 163 -16.25 -12.52 -20.94
N ILE A 164 -15.62 -11.46 -20.40
CA ILE A 164 -15.91 -10.08 -20.78
C ILE A 164 -14.63 -9.48 -21.35
N ALA A 165 -14.69 -8.99 -22.58
CA ALA A 165 -13.57 -8.35 -23.25
C ALA A 165 -13.89 -6.90 -23.59
N LYS A 166 -12.90 -6.03 -23.46
CA LYS A 166 -12.96 -4.65 -23.94
C LYS A 166 -11.64 -4.24 -24.57
N THR A 167 -11.74 -3.68 -25.75
CA THR A 167 -10.59 -3.16 -26.49
C THR A 167 -10.29 -1.74 -26.04
N ARG A 168 -9.02 -1.46 -25.67
CA ARG A 168 -8.54 -0.10 -25.47
C ARG A 168 -7.84 0.36 -26.74
N ASN A 169 -8.48 1.29 -27.44
CA ASN A 169 -7.93 1.98 -28.60
C ASN A 169 -7.60 3.43 -28.22
N ASP A 170 -6.61 3.60 -27.34
CA ASP A 170 -6.16 4.90 -26.82
C ASP A 170 -4.80 5.20 -27.44
N SER A 171 -4.63 6.39 -28.04
CA SER A 171 -3.41 6.76 -28.76
C SER A 171 -2.14 6.57 -27.92
N SER A 172 -2.19 6.81 -26.61
CA SER A 172 -1.02 6.66 -25.72
C SER A 172 -0.60 5.20 -25.54
N VAL A 173 -1.56 4.30 -25.30
CA VAL A 173 -1.31 2.85 -25.19
C VAL A 173 -0.89 2.28 -26.55
N ASN A 174 -1.50 2.75 -27.63
CA ASN A 174 -1.20 2.35 -28.99
C ASN A 174 0.24 2.71 -29.38
N VAL A 175 0.72 3.90 -28.99
CA VAL A 175 2.11 4.31 -29.18
C VAL A 175 3.05 3.41 -28.39
N GLY A 176 2.76 3.16 -27.11
CA GLY A 176 3.60 2.29 -26.28
C GLY A 176 3.73 0.87 -26.84
N LEU A 177 2.64 0.30 -27.36
CA LEU A 177 2.68 -1.01 -28.03
C LEU A 177 3.53 -1.01 -29.30
N ARG A 178 3.49 0.07 -30.09
CA ARG A 178 4.27 0.17 -31.35
C ARG A 178 5.76 0.34 -31.12
N SER A 179 6.15 1.08 -30.07
CA SER A 179 7.56 1.30 -29.72
C SER A 179 8.15 0.17 -28.88
N GLY A 180 7.36 -0.82 -28.47
CA GLY A 180 7.79 -1.86 -27.52
C GLY A 180 8.04 -1.29 -26.11
N GLU A 181 7.49 -0.11 -25.82
CA GLU A 181 7.59 0.51 -24.52
C GLU A 181 6.79 -0.24 -23.45
N LYS A 182 7.13 0.04 -22.20
CA LYS A 182 6.44 -0.54 -21.06
C LYS A 182 5.03 0.03 -20.97
N LEU A 183 4.10 -0.82 -20.56
CA LEU A 183 2.79 -0.46 -20.07
C LEU A 183 2.73 -0.75 -18.57
N HIS A 184 1.74 -0.18 -17.90
CA HIS A 184 1.38 -0.63 -16.56
C HIS A 184 -0.12 -0.77 -16.39
N ALA A 185 -0.50 -1.73 -15.55
CA ALA A 185 -1.88 -2.02 -15.26
C ALA A 185 -2.14 -2.12 -13.76
N TRP A 186 -3.37 -1.80 -13.39
CA TRP A 186 -3.89 -2.00 -12.05
C TRP A 186 -5.10 -2.91 -12.14
N ILE A 187 -5.15 -3.91 -11.26
CA ILE A 187 -6.32 -4.75 -11.06
C ILE A 187 -6.71 -4.60 -9.59
N ASP A 188 -7.88 -4.02 -9.35
CA ASP A 188 -8.40 -3.77 -8.02
C ASP A 188 -9.71 -4.51 -7.84
N TYR A 189 -9.78 -5.34 -6.80
CA TYR A 189 -11.02 -5.96 -6.37
C TYR A 189 -11.48 -5.33 -5.06
N GLU A 190 -12.69 -4.81 -5.07
CA GLU A 190 -13.35 -4.27 -3.89
C GLU A 190 -14.41 -5.26 -3.39
N ALA A 191 -14.18 -5.84 -2.21
CA ALA A 191 -15.03 -6.87 -1.63
C ALA A 191 -16.43 -6.35 -1.29
N SER A 192 -16.53 -5.11 -0.80
CA SER A 192 -17.80 -4.50 -0.40
C SER A 192 -18.79 -4.37 -1.56
N SER A 193 -18.28 -4.06 -2.76
CA SER A 193 -19.09 -3.94 -3.99
C SER A 193 -18.97 -5.14 -4.92
N ARG A 194 -18.19 -6.15 -4.55
CA ARG A 194 -17.87 -7.35 -5.34
C ARG A 194 -17.38 -7.01 -6.75
N ARG A 195 -16.61 -5.93 -6.89
CA ARG A 195 -16.27 -5.33 -8.18
C ARG A 195 -14.78 -5.45 -8.45
N LEU A 196 -14.44 -6.11 -9.55
CA LEU A 196 -13.09 -6.16 -10.11
C LEU A 196 -12.98 -5.06 -11.17
N GLU A 197 -12.00 -4.18 -11.04
CA GLU A 197 -11.69 -3.12 -11.99
C GLU A 197 -10.30 -3.32 -12.58
N VAL A 198 -10.18 -3.07 -13.88
CA VAL A 198 -8.92 -3.12 -14.60
C VAL A 198 -8.64 -1.75 -15.19
N ARG A 199 -7.46 -1.21 -14.92
CA ARG A 199 -6.94 0.03 -15.49
C ARG A 199 -5.66 -0.29 -16.25
N LEU A 200 -5.45 0.42 -17.35
CA LEU A 200 -4.28 0.26 -18.22
C LEU A 200 -3.82 1.64 -18.67
N SER A 201 -2.52 1.86 -18.69
CA SER A 201 -1.91 3.09 -19.18
C SER A 201 -0.51 2.82 -19.74
N GLN A 202 0.00 3.75 -20.54
CA GLN A 202 1.41 3.81 -20.90
C GLN A 202 2.26 4.04 -19.64
N TYR A 203 3.41 3.37 -19.55
CA TYR A 203 4.31 3.53 -18.41
C TYR A 203 4.80 4.97 -18.26
N GLY A 204 4.86 5.46 -17.03
CA GLY A 204 5.22 6.85 -16.71
C GLY A 204 4.02 7.78 -16.51
N ASN A 205 2.85 7.44 -17.04
CA ASN A 205 1.62 8.19 -16.79
C ASN A 205 1.00 7.84 -15.43
N SER A 206 0.12 8.71 -14.92
CA SER A 206 -0.60 8.43 -13.68
C SER A 206 -1.69 7.37 -13.88
N ARG A 207 -2.06 6.68 -12.79
CA ARG A 207 -3.21 5.76 -12.76
C ARG A 207 -4.48 6.48 -13.25
N PRO A 208 -5.17 5.96 -14.30
CA PRO A 208 -6.43 6.53 -14.75
C PRO A 208 -7.51 6.50 -13.67
N SER A 209 -8.31 7.56 -13.55
CA SER A 209 -9.45 7.60 -12.62
C SER A 209 -10.50 6.54 -13.02
N ASP A 210 -10.87 6.52 -14.30
CA ASP A 210 -11.85 5.59 -14.85
C ASP A 210 -11.24 4.21 -15.12
N ALA A 211 -11.94 3.17 -14.71
CA ALA A 211 -11.60 1.80 -15.07
C ALA A 211 -11.78 1.58 -16.58
N LEU A 212 -10.81 0.92 -17.21
CA LEU A 212 -10.97 0.49 -18.61
C LEU A 212 -12.12 -0.51 -18.70
N LEU A 213 -12.09 -1.52 -17.85
CA LEU A 213 -13.06 -2.61 -17.78
C LEU A 213 -13.36 -2.90 -16.31
N TRP A 214 -14.59 -3.32 -16.01
CA TRP A 214 -14.93 -3.83 -14.70
C TRP A 214 -15.91 -5.00 -14.83
N HIS A 215 -15.92 -5.87 -13.81
CA HIS A 215 -16.86 -6.98 -13.72
C HIS A 215 -17.22 -7.27 -12.27
N THR A 216 -18.45 -7.69 -12.04
CA THR A 216 -18.90 -8.13 -10.71
C THR A 216 -18.51 -9.58 -10.51
N ILE A 217 -17.68 -9.85 -9.50
CA ILE A 217 -17.20 -11.19 -9.18
C ILE A 217 -17.63 -11.52 -7.76
N ASN A 218 -18.45 -12.55 -7.61
CA ASN A 218 -18.80 -13.04 -6.29
C ASN A 218 -17.93 -14.25 -5.91
N PHE A 219 -16.83 -14.02 -5.21
CA PHE A 219 -15.94 -15.09 -4.74
C PHE A 219 -16.63 -16.16 -3.90
N SER A 220 -17.73 -15.84 -3.19
CA SER A 220 -18.49 -16.84 -2.42
C SER A 220 -19.20 -17.87 -3.29
N ASN A 221 -19.55 -17.50 -4.53
CA ASN A 221 -20.30 -18.36 -5.45
C ASN A 221 -19.36 -19.08 -6.43
N VAL A 222 -18.19 -18.50 -6.68
CA VAL A 222 -17.23 -19.09 -7.62
C VAL A 222 -16.43 -20.21 -6.93
N TRP A 223 -16.16 -20.13 -5.62
CA TRP A 223 -15.16 -20.99 -4.97
C TRP A 223 -15.52 -21.56 -3.60
N ASP A 224 -15.30 -22.87 -3.44
CA ASP A 224 -15.23 -23.56 -2.15
C ASP A 224 -13.86 -23.35 -1.46
N ALA A 225 -12.83 -23.05 -2.27
CA ALA A 225 -11.47 -22.81 -1.83
C ALA A 225 -11.31 -21.42 -1.21
N LYS A 226 -10.71 -21.36 -0.02
CA LYS A 226 -10.46 -20.11 0.73
C LYS A 226 -9.13 -19.44 0.39
N GLU A 227 -8.27 -20.15 -0.34
CA GLU A 227 -6.89 -19.77 -0.61
C GLU A 227 -6.57 -19.87 -2.10
N MET A 228 -5.77 -18.92 -2.61
CA MET A 228 -5.53 -18.73 -4.04
C MET A 228 -4.09 -18.37 -4.32
N PHE A 229 -3.50 -18.98 -5.33
CA PHE A 229 -2.23 -18.53 -5.90
C PHE A 229 -2.47 -17.45 -6.93
N VAL A 230 -1.56 -16.50 -7.02
CA VAL A 230 -1.63 -15.43 -8.02
C VAL A 230 -0.36 -15.42 -8.85
N GLY A 231 -0.46 -14.99 -10.10
CA GLY A 231 0.71 -14.94 -10.96
C GLY A 231 0.41 -14.51 -12.38
N PHE A 232 1.38 -14.71 -13.25
CA PHE A 232 1.28 -14.42 -14.67
C PHE A 232 1.61 -15.64 -15.52
N SER A 233 0.81 -15.83 -16.56
CA SER A 233 1.02 -16.82 -17.60
C SER A 233 0.93 -16.14 -18.98
N PRO A 234 1.74 -16.55 -19.95
CA PRO A 234 1.55 -16.18 -21.35
C PRO A 234 0.23 -16.75 -21.86
N VAL A 235 -0.33 -16.05 -22.86
CA VAL A 235 -1.50 -16.46 -23.62
C VAL A 235 -1.04 -16.81 -25.03
N LYS A 236 -1.45 -17.98 -25.53
CA LYS A 236 -1.12 -18.48 -26.87
C LYS A 236 -2.38 -18.39 -27.71
N ASP A 237 -2.28 -17.79 -28.87
CA ASP A 237 -3.23 -18.07 -29.94
C ASP A 237 -2.58 -18.85 -31.09
N VAL A 238 -1.36 -18.55 -31.57
CA VAL A 238 -0.71 -19.41 -32.59
C VAL A 238 0.84 -19.39 -32.55
N SER A 239 1.48 -18.29 -32.19
CA SER A 239 2.94 -18.09 -32.31
C SER A 239 3.52 -17.28 -31.15
N SER A 240 3.41 -17.79 -29.93
CA SER A 240 3.80 -17.08 -28.69
C SER A 240 5.21 -16.50 -28.70
N GLN A 241 5.32 -15.22 -29.00
CA GLN A 241 6.44 -14.37 -28.64
C GLN A 241 6.45 -14.13 -27.12
N ALA A 242 7.64 -13.82 -26.62
CA ALA A 242 7.84 -13.66 -25.20
C ALA A 242 7.27 -12.32 -24.68
N CYS A 243 6.62 -12.36 -23.52
CA CYS A 243 6.19 -11.17 -22.79
C CYS A 243 7.19 -10.86 -21.68
N SER A 244 7.45 -9.58 -21.40
CA SER A 244 8.33 -9.18 -20.28
C SER A 244 7.53 -8.56 -19.15
N LEU A 245 7.77 -9.02 -17.93
CA LEU A 245 7.29 -8.41 -16.69
C LEU A 245 8.45 -7.68 -16.03
N TYR A 246 8.30 -6.40 -15.70
CA TYR A 246 9.38 -5.55 -15.15
C TYR A 246 9.24 -5.29 -13.66
N SER A 247 8.00 -5.18 -13.18
CA SER A 247 7.71 -4.97 -11.76
C SER A 247 6.36 -5.55 -11.42
N TRP A 248 6.18 -5.96 -10.18
CA TRP A 248 4.92 -6.51 -9.71
C TRP A 248 4.75 -6.27 -8.22
N SER A 249 3.58 -5.76 -7.87
CA SER A 249 3.13 -5.61 -6.49
C SER A 249 1.73 -6.19 -6.34
N PHE A 250 1.50 -6.77 -5.18
CA PHE A 250 0.22 -7.35 -4.81
C PHE A 250 -0.02 -7.04 -3.34
N ILE A 251 -1.22 -6.56 -3.02
CA ILE A 251 -1.61 -6.16 -1.67
C ILE A 251 -3.02 -6.65 -1.39
N VAL A 252 -3.20 -7.30 -0.24
CA VAL A 252 -4.50 -7.71 0.30
C VAL A 252 -4.85 -6.83 1.49
N ARG A 253 -6.08 -6.33 1.53
CA ARG A 253 -6.61 -5.51 2.63
C ARG A 253 -7.93 -6.10 3.12
N GLN A 254 -8.11 -6.18 4.43
CA GLN A 254 -9.43 -6.45 4.98
C GLN A 254 -10.27 -5.18 4.91
N PHE A 255 -11.49 -5.32 4.43
CA PHE A 255 -12.50 -4.28 4.58
C PHE A 255 -13.39 -4.67 5.76
N PRO A 256 -13.39 -3.92 6.88
CA PRO A 256 -14.27 -4.25 7.99
C PRO A 256 -15.73 -4.07 7.56
N HIS A 257 -16.51 -5.14 7.63
CA HIS A 257 -17.96 -5.14 7.31
C HIS A 257 -18.79 -4.17 8.18
N TRP A 258 -18.20 -3.57 9.21
CA TRP A 258 -18.89 -2.66 10.14
C TRP A 258 -19.31 -1.32 9.53
N MET A 259 -18.97 -1.06 8.27
CA MET A 259 -19.36 0.19 7.60
C MET A 259 -20.60 0.06 6.69
N HIS A 260 -21.12 -1.16 6.47
CA HIS A 260 -22.38 -1.36 5.74
C HIS A 260 -23.24 -2.43 6.42
N SER A 261 -24.49 -2.08 6.73
CA SER A 261 -25.50 -3.02 7.18
C SER A 261 -25.95 -3.90 6.00
N GLU A 262 -25.24 -5.01 5.72
CA GLU A 262 -25.88 -6.11 4.99
C GLU A 262 -27.03 -6.66 5.85
N PRO A 263 -28.25 -6.81 5.30
CA PRO A 263 -29.35 -7.42 6.03
C PRO A 263 -28.98 -8.87 6.38
N LEU A 264 -29.03 -9.20 7.67
CA LEU A 264 -28.81 -10.55 8.18
C LEU A 264 -29.80 -11.52 7.53
N ASP A 265 -29.30 -12.59 6.88
CA ASP A 265 -30.13 -13.69 6.42
C ASP A 265 -30.58 -14.55 7.63
N PRO A 266 -31.89 -14.56 7.99
CA PRO A 266 -32.38 -15.30 9.14
C PRO A 266 -32.17 -16.82 9.04
N LYS A 267 -31.95 -17.37 7.84
CA LYS A 267 -31.71 -18.81 7.64
C LYS A 267 -30.34 -19.27 8.13
N VAL A 268 -29.36 -18.35 8.19
CA VAL A 268 -28.00 -18.64 8.67
C VAL A 268 -27.95 -18.72 10.20
N ILE A 269 -28.81 -17.96 10.88
CA ILE A 269 -28.94 -17.94 12.35
C ILE A 269 -29.60 -19.24 12.83
N ALA A 270 -30.68 -19.67 12.17
CA ALA A 270 -31.39 -20.90 12.52
C ALA A 270 -30.52 -22.17 12.44
N LYS A 271 -29.47 -22.16 11.61
CA LYS A 271 -28.52 -23.29 11.50
C LYS A 271 -27.40 -23.27 12.54
N LYS A 272 -27.16 -22.11 13.16
CA LYS A 272 -26.08 -21.88 14.12
C LYS A 272 -26.50 -22.26 15.54
N ASP A 273 -27.79 -22.19 15.85
CA ASP A 273 -28.31 -22.53 17.18
C ASP A 273 -28.39 -24.04 17.46
N THR A 274 -28.15 -24.89 16.45
CA THR A 274 -28.20 -26.36 16.61
C THR A 274 -26.84 -27.01 16.84
N ILE A 275 -25.73 -26.30 16.60
CA ILE A 275 -24.38 -26.89 16.67
C ILE A 275 -23.44 -25.92 17.41
N GLU A 276 -23.04 -26.33 18.62
CA GLU A 276 -21.99 -25.76 19.49
C GLU A 276 -22.39 -24.67 20.50
N THR A 277 -22.93 -25.11 21.65
CA THR A 277 -22.45 -24.64 22.95
C THR A 277 -20.96 -24.98 23.09
N SER A 278 -20.09 -24.04 22.74
CA SER A 278 -18.66 -24.09 23.05
C SER A 278 -18.30 -22.93 23.98
N THR A 279 -17.67 -23.29 25.08
CA THR A 279 -17.31 -22.47 26.24
C THR A 279 -16.47 -21.25 25.84
N VAL A 280 -16.94 -20.07 26.23
CA VAL A 280 -16.20 -18.81 26.13
C VAL A 280 -15.00 -18.88 27.07
N LYS A 281 -13.79 -19.05 26.52
CA LYS A 281 -12.56 -18.70 27.25
C LYS A 281 -12.45 -17.17 27.31
N PRO A 282 -12.15 -16.57 28.47
CA PRO A 282 -12.05 -15.12 28.59
C PRO A 282 -10.83 -14.62 27.81
N ARG A 283 -11.04 -13.52 27.08
CA ARG A 283 -10.08 -12.84 26.21
C ARG A 283 -9.07 -12.05 27.07
N SER A 284 -8.19 -12.73 27.81
CA SER A 284 -7.18 -12.11 28.69
C SER A 284 -6.08 -11.36 27.92
N ASP A 285 -5.78 -11.78 26.70
CA ASP A 285 -4.66 -11.22 25.91
C ASP A 285 -4.92 -9.77 25.48
N CYS A 286 -6.18 -9.37 25.34
CA CYS A 286 -6.55 -7.98 25.03
C CYS A 286 -6.28 -7.05 26.22
N LEU A 287 -6.65 -7.48 27.43
CA LEU A 287 -6.42 -6.70 28.65
C LEU A 287 -4.93 -6.58 28.96
N LEU A 288 -4.17 -7.65 28.79
CA LEU A 288 -2.73 -7.64 29.03
C LEU A 288 -2.00 -6.68 28.06
N ARG A 289 -2.42 -6.65 26.79
CA ARG A 289 -1.83 -5.78 25.77
C ARG A 289 -2.18 -4.30 25.99
N VAL A 290 -3.40 -4.02 26.45
CA VAL A 290 -3.81 -2.67 26.85
C VAL A 290 -3.06 -2.22 28.10
N LEU A 291 -2.90 -3.08 29.11
CA LEU A 291 -2.14 -2.77 30.32
C LEU A 291 -0.65 -2.51 30.01
N ALA A 292 -0.04 -3.31 29.14
CA ALA A 292 1.34 -3.11 28.71
C ALA A 292 1.52 -1.75 28.00
N ALA A 293 0.58 -1.36 27.13
CA ALA A 293 0.61 -0.06 26.46
C ALA A 293 0.44 1.11 27.45
N MET A 294 -0.42 0.96 28.46
CA MET A 294 -0.60 1.96 29.53
C MET A 294 0.66 2.13 30.38
N ILE A 295 1.31 1.04 30.77
CA ILE A 295 2.56 1.06 31.54
C ILE A 295 3.68 1.71 30.73
N PHE A 296 3.81 1.34 29.45
CA PHE A 296 4.83 1.91 28.57
C PHE A 296 4.61 3.41 28.35
N GLY A 297 3.36 3.83 28.09
CA GLY A 297 3.00 5.24 27.93
C GLY A 297 3.28 6.06 29.19
N ALA A 298 2.91 5.54 30.38
CA ALA A 298 3.21 6.19 31.65
C ALA A 298 4.72 6.30 31.91
N GLY A 299 5.49 5.25 31.61
CA GLY A 299 6.95 5.24 31.74
C GLY A 299 7.63 6.27 30.84
N CYS A 300 7.27 6.31 29.55
CA CYS A 300 7.79 7.30 28.60
C CYS A 300 7.41 8.74 29.00
N GLY A 301 6.17 8.95 29.47
CA GLY A 301 5.71 10.25 29.95
C GLY A 301 6.51 10.75 31.15
N ALA A 302 6.73 9.89 32.14
CA ALA A 302 7.54 10.20 33.31
C ALA A 302 9.00 10.51 32.95
N LEU A 303 9.62 9.71 32.07
CA LEU A 303 10.98 9.94 31.59
C LEU A 303 11.12 11.31 30.91
N THR A 304 10.16 11.67 30.06
CA THR A 304 10.17 12.96 29.36
C THR A 304 10.04 14.13 30.34
N ALA A 305 9.16 14.01 31.35
CA ALA A 305 9.03 15.02 32.39
C ALA A 305 10.31 15.17 33.24
N PHE A 306 10.96 14.06 33.59
CA PHE A 306 12.24 14.07 34.30
C PHE A 306 13.35 14.74 33.49
N VAL A 307 13.47 14.44 32.20
CA VAL A 307 14.44 15.09 31.32
C VAL A 307 14.18 16.59 31.22
N MET A 308 12.91 17.00 31.08
CA MET A 308 12.54 18.42 31.04
C MET A 308 12.88 19.15 32.34
N LEU A 309 12.59 18.55 33.50
CA LEU A 309 12.96 19.13 34.80
C LEU A 309 14.48 19.22 34.95
N TYR A 310 15.22 18.19 34.52
CA TYR A 310 16.68 18.17 34.60
C TYR A 310 17.33 19.21 33.67
N VAL A 311 16.78 19.40 32.48
CA VAL A 311 17.18 20.48 31.57
C VAL A 311 16.84 21.84 32.19
N TRP A 312 15.64 22.00 32.75
CA TRP A 312 15.23 23.24 33.41
C TRP A 312 16.14 23.60 34.60
N THR A 313 16.61 22.64 35.39
CA THR A 313 17.54 22.93 36.49
C THR A 313 18.93 23.33 35.99
N ILE A 314 19.43 22.71 34.90
CA ILE A 314 20.72 23.07 34.30
C ILE A 314 20.70 24.47 33.69
N PHE A 315 19.64 24.81 32.96
CA PHE A 315 19.56 26.09 32.24
C PHE A 315 18.96 27.21 33.09
N GLY A 316 18.04 26.92 34.00
CA GLY A 316 17.42 27.89 34.90
C GLY A 316 18.34 28.38 36.02
N ASN A 317 19.34 27.59 36.42
CA ASN A 317 20.34 27.99 37.42
C ASN A 317 21.57 28.70 36.83
N ARG A 318 21.65 28.86 35.50
CA ARG A 318 22.67 29.74 34.92
C ARG A 318 22.22 31.18 35.10
N ARG A 319 22.70 31.82 36.17
CA ARG A 319 22.59 33.29 36.33
C ARG A 319 23.21 33.95 35.09
N PRO A 320 22.58 34.99 34.52
CA PRO A 320 23.23 35.78 33.48
C PRO A 320 24.53 36.35 34.08
N VAL A 321 25.67 35.98 33.50
CA VAL A 321 26.97 36.55 33.85
C VAL A 321 26.94 37.99 33.37
N VAL A 322 26.79 38.92 34.31
CA VAL A 322 26.89 40.36 34.09
C VAL A 322 28.35 40.69 33.74
N PRO A 323 28.63 41.53 32.73
CA PRO A 323 30.00 41.94 32.39
C PRO A 323 30.63 42.74 33.53
N GLU A 324 31.91 42.46 33.78
CA GLU A 324 32.75 43.02 34.83
C GLU A 324 32.85 44.56 34.75
N GLU A 325 32.35 45.26 35.78
CA GLU A 325 32.54 46.70 35.95
C GLU A 325 34.01 46.98 36.33
N TYR A 326 34.73 47.65 35.42
CA TYR A 326 36.07 48.17 35.68
C TYR A 326 36.02 49.28 36.75
N VAL A 327 36.67 49.02 37.88
CA VAL A 327 36.91 49.97 38.97
C VAL A 327 37.90 51.04 38.51
N MET A 328 37.48 52.31 38.43
CA MET A 328 38.38 53.45 38.34
C MET A 328 39.03 53.69 39.72
N GLN A 329 40.36 53.67 39.74
CA GLN A 329 41.20 53.93 40.91
C GLN A 329 41.25 55.45 41.18
N PRO A 330 40.97 55.93 42.42
CA PRO A 330 41.09 57.35 42.73
C PRO A 330 42.58 57.71 42.88
N VAL A 331 43.04 58.67 42.08
CA VAL A 331 44.35 59.30 42.23
C VAL A 331 44.19 60.49 43.16
N ASP A 332 44.85 60.45 44.31
CA ASP A 332 44.91 61.54 45.28
C ASP A 332 45.65 62.75 44.67
N PHE A 333 44.97 63.89 44.61
CA PHE A 333 45.62 65.19 44.40
C PHE A 333 45.27 66.13 45.54
N GLU A 334 46.27 66.44 46.37
CA GLU A 334 46.24 67.53 47.35
C GLU A 334 46.04 68.87 46.64
N TYR A 335 45.05 69.66 47.08
CA TYR A 335 45.00 71.08 46.76
C TYR A 335 44.85 71.93 48.02
N LYS A 336 45.84 72.81 48.18
CA LYS A 336 46.08 73.74 49.27
C LYS A 336 45.02 74.86 49.26
N LYS A 337 44.39 75.06 50.42
CA LYS A 337 43.34 76.05 50.70
C LYS A 337 43.84 77.49 50.47
N VAL A 338 43.09 78.28 49.69
CA VAL A 338 43.16 79.76 49.71
C VAL A 338 41.74 80.28 49.84
N ASN A 339 41.46 80.93 50.96
CA ASN A 339 40.19 81.62 51.21
C ASN A 339 40.22 82.99 50.50
N ILE A 340 39.24 83.27 49.66
CA ILE A 340 38.93 84.63 49.23
C ILE A 340 37.43 84.85 49.45
N VAL A 341 37.12 85.81 50.32
CA VAL A 341 35.78 86.30 50.63
C VAL A 341 35.32 87.17 49.45
N VAL A 342 34.10 86.96 48.98
CA VAL A 342 33.44 87.85 48.01
C VAL A 342 32.02 88.13 48.50
N ASP A 343 31.74 89.40 48.74
CA ASP A 343 30.39 89.90 48.99
C ASP A 343 29.59 90.10 47.68
N LYS A 344 28.28 89.90 47.79
CA LYS A 344 27.23 89.99 46.75
C LYS A 344 27.24 91.36 46.00
N ALA A 345 26.66 91.54 44.80
CA ALA A 345 25.39 91.01 44.31
C ALA A 345 25.13 91.20 42.78
N THR A 346 24.26 90.31 42.27
CA THR A 346 23.15 90.43 41.29
C THR A 346 23.32 90.43 39.75
N LYS A 347 22.48 89.55 39.16
CA LYS A 347 21.74 89.58 37.86
C LYS A 347 22.56 89.32 36.57
N ASP A 348 22.04 88.73 35.50
CA ASP A 348 20.75 88.15 35.08
C ASP A 348 21.05 87.23 33.87
N ALA A 349 20.04 86.46 33.44
CA ALA A 349 19.81 85.93 32.08
C ALA A 349 20.42 84.58 31.61
N GLN A 350 19.48 83.80 31.05
CA GLN A 350 19.53 82.90 29.88
C GLN A 350 20.49 83.36 28.77
N GLU A 351 20.94 82.51 27.86
CA GLU A 351 20.26 81.39 27.17
C GLU A 351 21.27 80.32 26.73
#